data_AF-A0A6I5CQS5-F1
#
_entry.id   AF-A0A6I5CQS5-F1
#
_cell.length_a   1.000
_cell.length_b   1.000
_cell.length_c   1.000
_cell.angle_alpha   90.00
_cell.angle_beta   90.00
_cell.angle_gamma   90.00
#
_symmetry.space_group_name_H-M   'P 1'
#
loop_
_entity.id
_entity.type
_entity.pdbx_description
1 polymer ?
#
loop_
_entity_poly.entity_id
_entity_poly.type
_entity_poly.pdbx_seq_one_letter_code
_entity_poly.pdbx_strand_id
1 'polypeptide(L)'
;RPEGTLLDAALRAGFRPRVAHVVAEWTAKQGYVAAGLGVALVPALAAASVRPDVALLPLCAQDTPARAVYAATAPGHSLSPAARAFLR
;
A
#
# COMPACT_ATOMS: atom_id res chain seq x y z
N ARG A 1 4.16 6.00 16.90
CA ARG A 1 3.75 4.64 17.34
C ARG A 1 3.04 3.97 16.15
N PRO A 2 3.10 2.64 15.96
CA PRO A 2 2.59 1.96 14.75
C PRO A 2 1.05 1.97 14.61
N GLU A 3 0.38 2.88 15.29
CA GLU A 3 -1.07 3.00 15.39
C GLU A 3 -1.55 3.73 14.13
N GLY A 4 -2.51 3.15 13.43
CA GLY A 4 -2.91 3.51 12.06
C GLY A 4 -2.18 2.76 10.94
N THR A 5 -1.40 1.72 11.25
CA THR A 5 -0.67 0.95 10.21
C THR A 5 -1.37 -0.36 9.84
N LEU A 6 -0.86 -1.05 8.81
CA LEU A 6 -1.31 -2.41 8.45
C LEU A 6 -1.15 -3.41 9.60
N LEU A 7 -0.29 -3.13 10.58
CA LEU A 7 -0.15 -3.96 11.76
C LEU A 7 -1.46 -4.03 12.54
N ASP A 8 -2.16 -2.90 12.71
CA ASP A 8 -3.43 -2.84 13.44
C ASP A 8 -4.52 -3.70 12.80
N ALA A 9 -4.53 -3.82 11.47
CA ALA A 9 -5.44 -4.71 10.78
C ALA A 9 -5.19 -6.18 11.16
N ALA A 10 -3.92 -6.60 11.20
CA ALA A 10 -3.56 -7.94 11.66
C ALA A 10 -3.92 -8.15 13.15
N LEU A 11 -3.74 -7.10 13.98
CA LEU A 11 -4.09 -7.17 15.40
C LEU A 11 -5.58 -7.38 15.61
N ARG A 12 -6.43 -6.67 14.85
CA ARG A 12 -7.88 -6.83 14.88
C ARG A 12 -8.33 -8.19 14.36
N ALA A 13 -7.61 -8.75 13.40
CA ALA A 13 -7.82 -10.12 12.91
C ALA A 13 -7.31 -11.20 13.89
N GLY A 14 -6.81 -10.82 15.07
CA GLY A 14 -6.45 -11.76 16.15
C GLY A 14 -5.05 -12.35 16.05
N PHE A 15 -4.17 -11.83 15.18
CA PHE A 15 -2.80 -12.31 15.08
C PHE A 15 -1.75 -11.18 15.17
N ARG A 16 -0.50 -11.57 15.40
CA ARG A 16 0.66 -10.67 15.48
C ARG A 16 1.68 -11.12 14.43
N PRO A 17 1.84 -10.40 13.31
CA PRO A 17 2.80 -10.80 12.28
C PRO A 17 4.23 -10.63 12.80
N ARG A 18 5.10 -11.58 12.45
CA ARG A 18 6.53 -11.50 12.74
C ARG A 18 7.22 -10.65 11.68
N VAL A 19 7.70 -9.47 12.07
CA VAL A 19 8.41 -8.56 11.17
C VAL A 19 9.88 -8.95 11.11
N ALA A 20 10.28 -9.71 10.10
CA ALA A 20 11.68 -10.06 9.86
C ALA A 20 12.47 -8.92 9.18
N HIS A 21 11.79 -8.13 8.36
CA HIS A 21 12.40 -7.07 7.55
C HIS A 21 11.53 -5.81 7.55
N VAL A 22 12.17 -4.64 7.57
CA VAL A 22 11.55 -3.35 7.31
C VAL A 22 12.22 -2.75 6.08
N VAL A 23 11.43 -2.51 5.05
CA VAL A 23 11.91 -2.03 3.75
C VAL A 23 11.10 -0.80 3.39
N ALA A 24 11.75 0.29 2.96
CA ALA A 24 11.04 1.48 2.51
C ALA A 24 10.53 1.28 1.07
N GLU A 25 11.44 0.92 0.17
CA GLU A 25 11.21 0.88 -1.27
C GLU A 25 10.28 -0.24 -1.75
N TRP A 26 9.45 0.09 -2.74
CA TRP A 26 8.46 -0.84 -3.30
C TRP A 26 9.11 -1.98 -4.10
N THR A 27 10.06 -1.65 -4.96
CA THR A 27 10.78 -2.62 -5.79
C THR A 27 11.55 -3.63 -4.94
N ALA A 28 12.19 -3.17 -3.86
CA ALA A 28 12.89 -4.04 -2.92
C ALA A 28 11.93 -5.00 -2.19
N LYS A 29 10.77 -4.54 -1.72
CA LYS A 29 9.75 -5.42 -1.11
C LYS A 29 9.33 -6.55 -2.04
N GLN A 30 9.06 -6.23 -3.31
CA GLN A 30 8.69 -7.23 -4.29
C GLN A 30 9.82 -8.24 -4.54
N GLY A 31 11.07 -7.77 -4.58
CA GLY A 31 12.24 -8.66 -4.68
C GLY A 31 12.35 -9.63 -3.51
N TYR A 32 12.04 -9.20 -2.28
CA TYR A 32 12.06 -10.06 -1.11
C TYR A 32 10.97 -11.14 -1.18
N VAL A 33 9.76 -10.79 -1.62
CA VAL A 33 8.67 -11.75 -1.82
C VAL A 33 9.04 -12.76 -2.90
N ALA A 34 9.56 -12.31 -4.04
CA ALA A 34 10.02 -13.17 -5.13
C ALA A 34 11.15 -14.13 -4.69
N ALA A 35 12.02 -13.68 -3.77
CA ALA A 35 13.08 -14.50 -3.18
C ALA A 35 12.59 -15.44 -2.05
N GLY A 36 11.29 -15.47 -1.74
CA GLY A 36 10.73 -16.34 -0.70
C GLY A 36 10.99 -15.88 0.74
N LEU A 37 11.40 -14.62 0.94
CA LEU A 37 11.73 -14.08 2.28
C LEU A 37 10.51 -13.64 3.10
N GLY A 38 9.31 -13.69 2.51
CA GLY A 38 8.07 -13.38 3.20
C GLY A 38 6.91 -13.04 2.25
N VAL A 39 5.88 -12.43 2.82
CA VAL A 39 4.69 -11.95 2.11
C VAL A 39 4.50 -10.45 2.36
N ALA A 40 3.79 -9.77 1.45
CA ALA A 40 3.46 -8.36 1.58
C ALA A 40 2.02 -8.09 1.14
N LEU A 41 1.36 -7.13 1.79
CA LEU A 41 0.09 -6.60 1.32
C LEU A 41 0.36 -5.57 0.22
N VAL A 42 -0.39 -5.66 -0.86
CA VAL A 42 -0.29 -4.76 -2.02
C VAL A 42 -1.56 -3.92 -2.13
N PRO A 43 -1.48 -2.59 -2.27
CA PRO A 43 -2.65 -1.78 -2.59
C PRO A 43 -3.23 -2.21 -3.94
N ALA A 44 -4.56 -2.37 -4.03
CA ALA A 44 -5.21 -2.83 -5.27
C ALA A 44 -4.82 -1.98 -6.50
N LEU A 45 -4.66 -0.65 -6.32
CA LEU A 45 -4.21 0.28 -7.38
C LEU A 45 -2.82 -0.05 -7.95
N ALA A 46 -1.98 -0.76 -7.20
CA ALA A 46 -0.63 -1.14 -7.60
C ALA A 46 -0.54 -2.61 -8.05
N ALA A 47 -1.64 -3.37 -8.03
CA ALA A 47 -1.63 -4.81 -8.35
C ALA A 47 -1.08 -5.10 -9.76
N ALA A 48 -1.42 -4.26 -10.74
CA ALA A 48 -0.93 -4.40 -12.11
C ALA A 48 0.59 -4.14 -12.26
N SER A 49 1.23 -3.52 -11.27
CA SER A 49 2.67 -3.24 -11.25
C SER A 49 3.49 -4.28 -10.47
N VAL A 50 2.84 -5.36 -10.02
CA VAL A 50 3.51 -6.44 -9.30
C VAL A 50 4.32 -7.27 -10.29
N ARG A 51 5.51 -7.70 -9.85
CA ARG A 51 6.41 -8.54 -10.64
C ARG A 51 5.67 -9.80 -11.11
N PRO A 52 5.90 -10.25 -12.35
CA PRO A 52 5.20 -11.39 -12.92
C PRO A 52 5.54 -12.73 -12.24
N ASP A 53 6.66 -12.80 -11.52
CA ASP A 53 7.09 -13.97 -10.76
C ASP A 53 6.58 -13.99 -9.30
N VAL A 54 5.67 -13.06 -8.94
CA VAL A 54 5.00 -13.03 -7.64
C VAL A 54 3.53 -13.39 -7.82
N ALA A 55 3.06 -14.41 -7.10
CA ALA A 55 1.66 -14.76 -7.06
C ALA A 55 0.86 -13.71 -6.26
N LEU A 56 -0.20 -13.19 -6.86
CA LEU A 56 -1.16 -12.31 -6.18
C LEU A 56 -2.34 -13.13 -5.65
N LEU A 57 -2.65 -12.93 -4.37
CA LEU A 57 -3.81 -13.53 -3.72
C LEU A 57 -4.84 -12.44 -3.40
N PRO A 58 -6.10 -12.60 -3.82
CA PRO A 58 -7.15 -11.65 -3.47
C PRO A 58 -7.45 -11.72 -1.97
N LEU A 59 -7.77 -10.57 -1.38
CA LEU A 59 -8.23 -10.47 0.00
C LEU A 59 -9.75 -10.30 0.02
N CYS A 60 -10.38 -10.78 1.09
CA CYS A 60 -11.79 -10.54 1.37
C CYS A 60 -12.00 -9.02 1.55
N ALA A 61 -12.96 -8.45 0.81
CA ALA A 61 -13.18 -7.00 0.79
C ALA A 61 -13.58 -6.45 2.15
N GLN A 62 -14.34 -7.24 2.92
CA GLN A 62 -14.84 -6.92 4.25
C GLN A 62 -13.73 -6.83 5.29
N ASP A 63 -12.62 -7.54 5.07
CA ASP A 63 -11.49 -7.62 6.00
C ASP A 63 -10.33 -6.68 5.61
N THR A 64 -10.45 -5.99 4.47
CA THR A 64 -9.37 -5.16 3.93
C THR A 64 -9.55 -3.70 4.37
N PRO A 65 -8.56 -3.10 5.05
CA PRO A 65 -8.64 -1.68 5.40
C PRO A 65 -8.62 -0.82 4.13
N ALA A 66 -9.64 0.04 3.99
CA ALA A 66 -9.67 1.02 2.92
C ALA A 66 -8.67 2.15 3.21
N ARG A 67 -7.91 2.53 2.19
CA ARG A 67 -7.06 3.72 2.21
C ARG A 67 -7.57 4.71 1.18
N ALA A 68 -7.89 5.92 1.64
CA ALA A 68 -8.20 7.02 0.74
C ALA A 68 -6.90 7.67 0.22
N VAL A 69 -6.92 8.07 -1.05
CA VAL A 69 -5.85 8.81 -1.72
C VAL A 69 -6.44 10.14 -2.15
N TYR A 70 -5.76 11.23 -1.84
CA TYR A 70 -6.23 12.59 -2.10
C TYR A 70 -5.16 13.37 -2.86
N ALA A 71 -5.60 14.31 -3.69
CA ALA A 71 -4.75 15.38 -4.17
C ALA A 71 -4.85 16.56 -3.19
N ALA A 72 -3.70 16.98 -2.65
CA ALA A 72 -3.61 18.10 -1.73
C ALA A 72 -3.02 19.33 -2.45
N THR A 73 -3.57 20.51 -2.19
CA THR A 73 -3.11 21.78 -2.75
C THR A 73 -2.83 22.77 -1.62
N ALA A 74 -1.85 23.66 -1.81
CA ALA A 74 -1.52 24.67 -0.81
C ALA A 74 -2.65 25.71 -0.73
N PRO A 75 -3.14 26.06 0.47
CA PRO A 75 -4.17 27.09 0.62
C PRO A 75 -3.64 28.44 0.12
N GLY A 76 -4.54 29.26 -0.46
CA GLY A 76 -4.19 30.59 -0.98
C GLY A 76 -3.46 30.61 -2.33
N HIS A 77 -3.12 29.46 -2.91
CA HIS A 77 -2.54 29.38 -4.24
C HIS A 77 -3.58 29.08 -5.31
N SER A 78 -3.58 29.89 -6.36
CA SER A 78 -4.36 29.58 -7.57
C SER A 78 -3.69 28.43 -8.32
N LEU A 79 -4.47 27.42 -8.67
CA LEU A 79 -4.00 26.30 -9.49
C LEU A 79 -3.63 26.81 -10.90
N SER A 80 -2.56 26.26 -11.47
CA SER A 80 -2.28 26.45 -12.91
C SER A 80 -3.38 25.78 -13.75
N PRO A 81 -3.55 26.14 -15.03
CA PRO A 81 -4.45 25.42 -15.93
C PRO A 81 -4.17 23.91 -15.98
N ALA A 82 -2.89 23.51 -16.02
CA ALA A 82 -2.49 22.11 -16.00
C ALA A 82 -2.87 21.40 -14.69
N ALA A 83 -2.67 22.06 -13.54
CA ALA A 83 -3.07 21.49 -12.25
C ALA A 83 -4.60 21.34 -12.13
N ARG A 84 -5.38 22.31 -12.61
CA ARG A 84 -6.85 22.16 -12.68
C ARG A 84 -7.28 21.01 -13.57
N ALA A 85 -6.60 20.81 -14.71
CA ALA A 85 -6.89 19.71 -15.60
C ALA A 85 -6.55 18.35 -14.97
N PHE A 86 -5.45 18.26 -14.22
CA PHE A 86 -5.06 17.04 -13.50
C PHE A 86 -6.03 16.62 -12.39
N LEU A 87 -6.72 17.57 -11.76
CA LEU A 87 -7.65 17.31 -10.66
C LEU A 87 -9.09 16.97 -11.10
N ARG A 88 -9.39 17.06 -12.40
CA ARG A 88 -10.69 16.66 -12.96
C ARG A 88 -10.71 15.19 -13.30
#